data_AF-A0A1Y1NMF0-F1
#
_entry.id   AF-A0A1Y1NMF0-F1
#
_cell.length_a   1.000
_cell.length_b   1.000
_cell.length_c   1.000
_cell.angle_alpha   90.00
_cell.angle_beta   90.00
_cell.angle_gamma   90.00
#
_symmetry.space_group_name_H-M   'P 1'
#
loop_
_entity.id
_entity.type
_entity.pdbx_description
1 polymer ?
#
loop_
_entity_poly.entity_id
_entity_poly.type
_entity_poly.pdbx_seq_one_letter_code
_entity_poly.pdbx_strand_id
1 'polypeptide(L)'
;IGGRVLAGFGVGGCSNMTPIYISELSPPAVRGRLVGIYELGWQIGGLVGFWINYGVNTTMAPSHSQWLIPFAVQLIPAGLLLIGCFFIPESPRWLFSKGKRDQAMKVLCWMRQLQSTDIYIVEEVSYIDE
;
A
#
# COMPACT_ATOMS: atom_id res chain seq x y z
N ILE A 1 17.24 -19.56 3.19
CA ILE A 1 15.83 -20.03 3.15
C ILE A 1 14.96 -19.20 4.09
N GLY A 2 15.28 -19.06 5.38
CA GLY A 2 14.50 -18.26 6.33
C GLY A 2 14.20 -16.81 5.90
N GLY A 3 15.18 -16.08 5.35
CA GLY A 3 14.96 -14.72 4.84
C GLY A 3 13.94 -14.61 3.70
N ARG A 4 13.84 -15.65 2.85
CA ARG A 4 12.84 -15.69 1.77
C ARG A 4 11.43 -15.98 2.29
N VAL A 5 11.32 -16.80 3.32
CA VAL A 5 10.04 -17.10 3.98
C VAL A 5 9.54 -15.83 4.69
N LEU A 6 10.38 -15.15 5.45
CA LEU A 6 10.03 -13.89 6.12
C LEU A 6 9.65 -12.79 5.12
N ALA A 7 10.40 -12.66 4.03
CA ALA A 7 10.05 -11.73 2.96
C ALA A 7 8.71 -12.08 2.30
N GLY A 8 8.44 -13.37 2.05
CA GLY A 8 7.18 -13.84 1.49
C GLY A 8 5.98 -13.55 2.40
N PHE A 9 6.12 -13.75 3.71
CA PHE A 9 5.07 -13.39 4.68
C PHE A 9 4.83 -11.88 4.74
N GLY A 10 5.89 -11.07 4.77
CA GLY A 10 5.78 -9.62 4.77
C GLY A 10 5.10 -9.09 3.51
N VAL A 11 5.58 -9.51 2.34
CA VAL A 11 5.01 -9.11 1.05
C VAL A 11 3.55 -9.59 0.93
N GLY A 12 3.25 -10.84 1.28
CA GLY A 12 1.89 -11.37 1.22
C GLY A 12 0.90 -10.63 2.12
N GLY A 13 1.32 -10.26 3.34
CA GLY A 13 0.51 -9.45 4.24
C GLY A 13 0.26 -8.03 3.70
N CYS A 14 1.32 -7.35 3.27
CA CYS A 14 1.23 -6.00 2.71
C CYS A 14 0.39 -5.96 1.42
N SER A 15 0.55 -6.94 0.53
CA SER A 15 -0.19 -7.00 -0.74
C SER A 15 -1.69 -7.20 -0.55
N ASN A 16 -2.13 -7.85 0.52
CA ASN A 16 -3.55 -7.96 0.86
C ASN A 16 -4.07 -6.73 1.61
N MET A 17 -3.27 -6.18 2.53
CA MET A 17 -3.67 -5.03 3.33
C MET A 17 -3.80 -3.74 2.50
N THR A 18 -2.97 -3.58 1.46
CA THR A 18 -2.96 -2.37 0.62
C THR A 18 -4.28 -2.17 -0.16
N PRO A 19 -4.81 -3.14 -0.93
CA PRO A 19 -6.08 -2.97 -1.62
C PRO A 19 -7.26 -2.85 -0.64
N ILE A 20 -7.20 -3.49 0.53
CA ILE A 20 -8.21 -3.31 1.59
C ILE A 20 -8.19 -1.85 2.06
N TYR A 21 -7.02 -1.32 2.42
CA TYR A 21 -6.85 0.07 2.83
C TYR A 21 -7.34 1.06 1.76
N ILE A 22 -6.99 0.84 0.49
CA ILE A 22 -7.47 1.65 -0.64
C ILE A 22 -9.00 1.55 -0.77
N SER A 23 -9.57 0.35 -0.60
CA SER A 23 -11.01 0.13 -0.68
C SER A 23 -11.79 0.80 0.45
N GLU A 24 -11.18 0.93 1.64
CA GLU A 24 -11.76 1.60 2.80
C GLU A 24 -11.67 3.13 2.70
N LEU A 25 -10.62 3.66 2.08
CA LEU A 25 -10.46 5.10 1.85
C LEU A 25 -11.28 5.63 0.67
N SER A 26 -11.50 4.79 -0.33
CA SER A 26 -12.01 5.25 -1.61
C SER A 26 -13.52 5.47 -1.59
N PRO A 27 -14.00 6.61 -2.13
CA PRO A 27 -15.43 6.79 -2.33
C PRO A 27 -15.96 5.71 -3.29
N PRO A 28 -17.22 5.23 -3.12
CA PRO A 28 -17.77 4.12 -3.90
C PRO A 28 -17.64 4.29 -5.42
N ALA A 29 -17.70 5.53 -5.90
CA ALA A 29 -17.62 5.89 -7.32
C ALA A 29 -16.24 5.68 -7.97
N VAL A 30 -15.14 5.71 -7.21
CA VAL A 30 -13.76 5.65 -7.76
C VAL A 30 -12.93 4.49 -7.21
N ARG A 31 -13.47 3.69 -6.29
CA ARG A 31 -12.81 2.52 -5.69
C ARG A 31 -12.18 1.60 -6.73
N GLY A 32 -12.91 1.25 -7.79
CA GLY A 32 -12.39 0.39 -8.86
C GLY A 32 -11.20 1.01 -9.61
N ARG A 33 -11.18 2.33 -9.80
CA ARG A 33 -10.07 3.03 -10.46
C ARG A 33 -8.82 3.04 -9.58
N LEU A 34 -8.96 3.30 -8.29
CA LEU A 34 -7.83 3.35 -7.35
C LEU A 34 -7.18 1.97 -7.17
N VAL A 35 -8.00 0.92 -7.03
CA VAL A 35 -7.49 -0.46 -7.00
C VAL A 35 -6.82 -0.83 -8.33
N GLY A 36 -7.40 -0.42 -9.46
CA GLY A 36 -6.79 -0.62 -10.78
C GLY A 36 -5.43 0.05 -10.93
N ILE A 37 -5.26 1.29 -10.44
CA ILE A 37 -3.97 2.00 -10.47
C ILE A 37 -2.92 1.27 -9.61
N TYR A 38 -3.32 0.73 -8.44
CA TYR A 38 -2.42 -0.06 -7.59
C TYR A 38 -1.94 -1.32 -8.31
N GLU A 39 -2.84 -2.08 -8.92
CA GLU A 39 -2.49 -3.28 -9.70
C GLU A 39 -1.62 -2.96 -10.92
N LEU A 40 -1.90 -1.86 -11.62
CA LEU A 40 -1.05 -1.39 -12.72
C LEU A 40 0.36 -1.04 -12.23
N GLY A 41 0.47 -0.36 -11.09
CA GLY A 41 1.76 -0.07 -10.46
C GLY A 41 2.52 -1.33 -10.08
N TRP A 42 1.82 -2.35 -9.57
CA TRP A 42 2.38 -3.66 -9.27
C TRP A 42 2.97 -4.32 -10.52
N GLN A 43 2.22 -4.32 -11.64
CA GLN A 43 2.70 -4.88 -12.91
C GLN A 43 3.89 -4.10 -13.49
N ILE A 44 3.86 -2.77 -13.43
CA ILE A 44 4.97 -1.92 -13.91
C ILE A 44 6.23 -2.18 -13.07
N GLY A 45 6.11 -2.30 -11.75
CA GLY A 45 7.22 -2.66 -10.87
C GLY A 45 7.82 -4.03 -11.20
N GLY A 46 6.96 -5.02 -11.49
CA GLY A 46 7.38 -6.34 -11.97
C GLY A 46 8.12 -6.27 -13.32
N LEU A 47 7.62 -5.47 -14.26
CA LEU A 47 8.24 -5.26 -15.57
C LEU A 47 9.63 -4.63 -15.43
N VAL A 48 9.77 -3.58 -14.61
CA VAL A 48 11.07 -2.95 -14.32
C VAL A 48 12.02 -3.96 -13.67
N GLY A 49 11.54 -4.76 -12.71
CA GLY A 49 12.34 -5.83 -12.10
C GLY A 49 12.83 -6.86 -13.11
N PHE A 50 11.98 -7.25 -14.08
CA PHE A 50 12.35 -8.15 -15.17
C PHE A 50 13.43 -7.54 -16.08
N TRP A 51 13.29 -6.28 -16.47
CA TRP A 51 14.30 -5.58 -17.30
C TRP A 51 15.64 -5.41 -16.57
N ILE A 52 15.62 -5.13 -15.26
CA ILE A 52 16.83 -5.07 -14.44
C ILE A 52 17.49 -6.45 -14.36
N ASN A 53 16.72 -7.52 -14.16
CA ASN A 53 17.25 -8.88 -14.16
C ASN A 53 17.86 -9.26 -15.51
N TYR A 54 17.19 -8.90 -16.62
CA TYR A 54 17.68 -9.10 -17.98
C TYR A 54 18.99 -8.36 -18.23
N GLY A 55 19.07 -7.06 -17.89
CA GLY A 55 20.29 -6.26 -18.05
C GLY A 55 21.48 -6.79 -17.23
N VAL A 56 21.22 -7.28 -16.02
CA VAL A 56 22.23 -7.94 -15.17
C VAL A 56 22.65 -9.32 -15.71
N ASN A 57 21.74 -10.02 -16.41
CA ASN A 57 22.05 -11.28 -17.09
C ASN A 57 22.93 -11.08 -18.33
N THR A 58 22.66 -10.05 -19.14
CA THR A 58 23.38 -9.79 -20.40
C THR A 58 24.75 -9.13 -20.20
N THR A 59 24.93 -8.33 -19.14
CA THR A 59 26.14 -7.49 -18.96
C THR A 59 27.21 -8.13 -18.06
N MET A 60 26.87 -9.15 -17.25
CA MET A 60 27.76 -9.70 -16.21
C MET A 60 27.95 -11.22 -16.35
N ALA A 61 29.20 -11.68 -16.26
CA ALA A 61 29.54 -13.11 -16.18
C ALA A 61 28.92 -13.77 -14.93
N PRO A 62 28.61 -15.09 -14.96
CA PRO A 62 27.91 -15.79 -13.88
C PRO A 62 28.74 -15.75 -12.59
N SER A 63 28.39 -14.82 -11.71
CA SER A 63 29.09 -14.52 -10.46
C SER A 63 28.06 -14.32 -9.35
N HIS A 64 28.46 -14.54 -8.10
CA HIS A 64 27.64 -14.42 -6.89
C HIS A 64 26.96 -13.03 -6.77
N SER A 65 27.54 -11.99 -7.37
CA SER A 65 26.97 -10.63 -7.44
C SER A 65 25.71 -10.53 -8.29
N GLN A 66 25.50 -11.43 -9.25
CA GLN A 66 24.36 -11.44 -10.17
C GLN A 66 23.03 -11.77 -9.45
N TRP A 67 23.10 -12.52 -8.35
CA TRP A 67 21.94 -12.82 -7.50
C TRP A 67 21.68 -11.73 -6.44
N LEU A 68 22.72 -11.00 -6.04
CA LEU A 68 22.62 -9.96 -5.01
C LEU A 68 22.01 -8.67 -5.54
N ILE A 69 22.30 -8.30 -6.79
CA ILE A 69 21.80 -7.05 -7.41
C ILE A 69 20.26 -7.01 -7.49
N PRO A 70 19.55 -8.04 -8.00
CA PRO A 70 18.08 -8.05 -7.99
C PRO A 70 17.51 -7.99 -6.57
N PHE A 71 18.18 -8.62 -5.61
CA PHE A 71 17.75 -8.63 -4.21
C PHE A 71 17.90 -7.25 -3.57
N ALA A 72 19.03 -6.56 -3.81
CA ALA A 72 19.26 -5.20 -3.35
C ALA A 72 18.30 -4.20 -4.01
N VAL A 73 18.03 -4.36 -5.30
CA VAL A 73 17.07 -3.51 -6.02
C VAL A 73 15.65 -3.69 -5.48
N GLN A 74 15.24 -4.91 -5.11
CA GLN A 74 13.93 -5.15 -4.50
C GLN A 74 13.79 -4.56 -3.09
N LEU A 75 14.93 -4.38 -2.38
CA LEU A 75 14.96 -3.74 -1.07
C LEU A 75 14.65 -2.23 -1.15
N ILE A 76 14.98 -1.56 -2.26
CA ILE A 76 14.77 -0.12 -2.45
C ILE A 76 13.28 0.28 -2.35
N PRO A 77 12.36 -0.28 -3.16
CA PRO A 77 10.95 0.04 -3.05
C PRO A 77 10.33 -0.49 -1.75
N ALA A 78 10.83 -1.61 -1.20
CA ALA A 78 10.39 -2.11 0.10
C ALA A 78 10.73 -1.15 1.24
N GLY A 79 11.95 -0.59 1.25
CA GLY A 79 12.37 0.42 2.21
C GLY A 79 11.61 1.73 2.04
N LEU A 80 11.32 2.13 0.81
CA LEU A 80 10.52 3.31 0.52
C LEU A 80 9.06 3.14 1.03
N LEU A 81 8.46 1.97 0.83
CA LEU A 81 7.16 1.63 1.41
C LEU A 81 7.18 1.63 2.94
N LEU A 82 8.24 1.10 3.55
CA LEU A 82 8.39 1.06 5.01
C LEU A 82 8.48 2.47 5.59
N ILE A 83 9.23 3.36 4.94
CA ILE A 83 9.29 4.78 5.31
C ILE A 83 7.92 5.43 5.08
N GLY A 84 7.27 5.17 3.93
CA GLY A 84 5.95 5.70 3.60
C GLY A 84 4.86 5.30 4.61
N CYS A 85 4.96 4.10 5.19
CA CYS A 85 4.04 3.61 6.22
C CYS A 85 3.99 4.54 7.45
N PHE A 86 5.10 5.20 7.80
CA PHE A 86 5.13 6.15 8.92
C PHE A 86 4.40 7.48 8.62
N PHE A 87 4.19 7.81 7.35
CA PHE A 87 3.52 9.05 6.93
C PHE A 87 2.05 8.85 6.56
N ILE A 88 1.61 7.60 6.36
CA ILE A 88 0.22 7.30 5.98
C ILE A 88 -0.65 7.27 7.25
N PRO A 89 -1.74 8.08 7.31
CA PRO A 89 -2.66 8.03 8.43
C PRO A 89 -3.39 6.67 8.50
N GLU A 90 -3.81 6.25 9.68
CA GLU A 90 -4.54 4.99 9.85
C GLU A 90 -5.94 5.04 9.21
N SER A 91 -6.47 3.88 8.81
CA SER A 91 -7.80 3.83 8.16
C SER A 91 -8.88 4.33 9.13
N PRO A 92 -9.81 5.20 8.70
CA PRO A 92 -10.87 5.72 9.57
C PRO A 92 -11.73 4.60 10.15
N ARG A 93 -12.06 3.56 9.36
CA ARG A 93 -12.85 2.42 9.82
C ARG A 93 -12.13 1.65 10.93
N TRP A 94 -10.82 1.46 10.81
CA TRP A 94 -10.02 0.83 11.85
C TRP A 94 -10.01 1.69 13.13
N LEU A 95 -9.85 3.00 13.01
CA LEU A 95 -9.93 3.93 14.14
C LEU A 95 -11.32 3.92 14.80
N PHE A 96 -12.40 3.82 14.02
CA PHE A 96 -13.77 3.64 14.52
C PHE A 96 -13.92 2.32 15.29
N SER A 97 -13.45 1.20 14.73
CA SER A 97 -13.48 -0.12 15.39
C SER A 97 -12.67 -0.17 16.69
N LYS A 98 -11.62 0.66 16.81
CA LYS A 98 -10.81 0.81 18.03
C LYS A 98 -11.38 1.81 19.04
N GLY A 99 -12.56 2.40 18.78
CA GLY A 99 -13.20 3.37 19.67
C GLY A 99 -12.57 4.77 19.64
N LYS A 100 -11.65 5.05 18.71
CA LYS A 100 -10.95 6.34 18.57
C LYS A 100 -11.69 7.26 17.60
N ARG A 101 -12.96 7.60 17.90
CA ARG A 101 -13.84 8.38 17.00
C ARG A 101 -13.26 9.75 16.64
N ASP A 102 -12.65 10.48 17.58
CA ASP A 102 -12.07 11.81 17.31
C ASP A 102 -10.93 11.76 16.28
N GLN A 103 -10.07 10.73 16.36
CA GLN A 103 -8.98 10.55 15.41
C GLN A 103 -9.53 10.11 14.05
N ALA A 104 -10.52 9.22 14.04
CA ALA A 104 -11.19 8.78 12.82
C ALA A 104 -11.83 9.97 12.08
N MET A 105 -12.52 10.85 12.80
CA MET A 105 -13.15 12.06 12.26
C MET A 105 -12.12 13.01 11.66
N LYS A 106 -10.98 13.22 12.36
CA LYS A 106 -9.90 14.10 11.88
C LYS A 106 -9.25 13.57 10.60
N VAL A 107 -8.99 12.26 10.53
CA VAL A 107 -8.44 11.63 9.32
C VAL A 107 -9.47 11.67 8.19
N LEU A 108 -10.75 11.40 8.46
CA LEU A 108 -11.81 11.44 7.46
C LEU A 108 -12.00 12.85 6.88
N CYS A 109 -12.01 13.89 7.73
CA CYS A 109 -12.05 15.29 7.30
C CYS A 109 -10.81 15.66 6.47
N TRP A 110 -9.62 15.19 6.87
CA TRP A 110 -8.38 15.45 6.13
C TRP A 110 -8.38 14.78 4.75
N MET A 111 -8.86 13.54 4.64
CA MET A 111 -8.92 12.81 3.37
C MET A 111 -10.00 13.31 2.42
N ARG A 112 -11.16 13.69 2.96
CA ARG A 112 -12.28 14.21 2.17
C ARG A 112 -12.16 15.71 1.89
N GLN A 113 -11.27 16.43 2.60
CA GLN A 113 -11.14 17.90 2.59
C GLN A 113 -12.48 18.61 2.88
N LEU A 114 -13.36 17.97 3.65
CA LEU A 114 -14.68 18.47 4.06
C LEU A 114 -14.67 18.78 5.56
N GLN A 115 -15.55 19.68 6.00
CA GLN A 115 -15.70 19.99 7.43
C GLN A 115 -16.40 18.84 8.15
N SER A 116 -16.12 18.66 9.44
CA SER A 116 -16.73 17.62 10.29
C SER A 116 -18.26 17.68 10.38
N THR A 117 -18.86 18.80 9.96
CA THR A 117 -20.30 19.05 10.00
C THR A 117 -21.01 18.74 8.69
N ASP A 118 -20.27 18.37 7.63
CA ASP A 118 -20.85 18.07 6.34
C ASP A 118 -21.71 16.80 6.39
N ILE A 119 -22.90 16.84 5.78
CA ILE A 119 -23.87 15.73 5.76
C ILE A 119 -23.22 14.45 5.23
N TYR A 120 -22.37 14.57 4.22
CA TYR A 120 -21.62 13.44 3.66
C TYR A 120 -20.73 12.74 4.68
N ILE A 121 -20.08 13.49 5.59
CA ILE A 121 -19.24 12.89 6.64
C ILE A 121 -20.12 12.23 7.70
N VAL A 122 -21.22 12.88 8.10
CA VAL A 122 -22.13 12.34 9.12
C VAL A 122 -22.81 11.05 8.64
N GLU A 123 -23.26 11.00 7.38
CA GLU A 123 -23.80 9.79 6.75
C GLU A 123 -22.74 8.69 6.64
N GLU A 124 -21.52 9.02 6.18
CA GLU A 124 -20.43 8.05 6.06
C GLU A 124 -20.02 7.48 7.43
N VAL A 125 -20.03 8.28 8.50
CA VAL A 125 -19.80 7.81 9.87
C VAL A 125 -20.96 6.93 10.36
N SER A 126 -22.21 7.27 10.03
CA SER A 126 -23.38 6.45 10.37
C SER A 126 -23.32 5.07 9.71
N TYR A 127 -22.90 5.00 8.44
CA TYR A 127 -22.70 3.72 7.73
C TYR A 127 -21.53 2.88 8.27
N ILE A 128 -20.58 3.49 8.99
CA ILE A 128 -19.43 2.79 9.57
C ILE A 128 -19.75 2.27 10.98
N ASP A 129 -20.70 2.88 11.69
CA ASP A 129 -21.08 2.57 13.07
C ASP A 129 -22.20 1.52 13.18
N GLU A 130 -22.95 1.27 12.09
CA GLU A 130 -23.94 0.19 11.94
C GLU A 130 -23.28 -1.15 11.56
#